data_AF-A0A6J1WBP5-F1
#
_entry.id   AF-A0A6J1WBP5-F1
#
_cell.length_a   1.000
_cell.length_b   1.000
_cell.length_c   1.000
_cell.angle_alpha   90.00
_cell.angle_beta   90.00
_cell.angle_gamma   90.00
#
_symmetry.space_group_name_H-M   'P 1'
#
loop_
_entity.id
_entity.type
_entity.pdbx_description
1 polymer ?
#
loop_
_entity_poly.entity_id
_entity_poly.type
_entity_poly.pdbx_seq_one_letter_code
_entity_poly.pdbx_strand_id
1 'polypeptide(L)'
;MAEMRARMQQQLDEYQELLDIKLALDMEINAYRKLLEGEEERLRLSPSPSSQKSGSRIRVSSSGQSSTKKRKLEDGESRTSFSQHARTSGRVAVEEVDLEGKFVRLRNKSSE
;
A
#
# COMPACT_ATOMS: atom_id res chain seq x y z
N MET A 1 -49.44 12.79 -3.80
CA MET A 1 -48.92 12.00 -2.66
C MET A 1 -48.44 10.60 -3.05
N ALA A 2 -49.14 9.86 -3.92
CA ALA A 2 -48.70 8.52 -4.35
C ALA A 2 -47.37 8.52 -5.13
N GLU A 3 -47.16 9.49 -6.02
CA GLU A 3 -45.92 9.64 -6.78
C GLU A 3 -44.69 9.91 -5.90
N MET A 4 -44.85 10.70 -4.85
CA MET A 4 -43.75 10.99 -3.92
C MET A 4 -43.31 9.74 -3.15
N ARG A 5 -44.26 8.88 -2.77
CA ARG A 5 -43.96 7.58 -2.15
C ARG A 5 -43.29 6.62 -3.13
N ALA A 6 -43.73 6.59 -4.39
CA ALA A 6 -43.10 5.77 -5.42
C ALA A 6 -41.64 6.17 -5.67
N ARG A 7 -41.35 7.48 -5.74
CA ARG A 7 -39.98 7.98 -5.87
C ARG A 7 -39.12 7.64 -4.65
N MET A 8 -39.66 7.80 -3.44
CA MET A 8 -38.94 7.41 -2.23
C MET A 8 -38.63 5.91 -2.20
N GLN A 9 -39.56 5.06 -2.63
CA GLN A 9 -39.32 3.62 -2.72
C GLN A 9 -38.21 3.29 -3.73
N GLN A 10 -38.28 3.88 -4.92
CA GLN A 10 -37.25 3.70 -5.95
C GLN A 10 -35.86 4.09 -5.44
N GLN A 11 -35.74 5.21 -4.71
CA GLN A 11 -34.44 5.62 -4.15
C GLN A 11 -33.91 4.64 -3.09
N LEU A 12 -34.79 4.02 -2.31
CA LEU A 12 -34.38 2.99 -1.35
C LEU A 12 -33.90 1.73 -2.06
N ASP A 13 -34.57 1.33 -3.13
CA ASP A 13 -34.21 0.16 -3.92
C ASP A 13 -32.85 0.38 -4.64
N GLU A 14 -32.67 1.55 -5.27
CA GLU A 14 -31.39 1.94 -5.90
C GLU A 14 -30.24 2.02 -4.88
N TYR A 15 -30.52 2.55 -3.67
CA TYR A 15 -29.52 2.61 -2.60
C TYR A 15 -29.14 1.21 -2.10
N GLN A 16 -30.12 0.30 -1.98
CA GLN A 16 -29.87 -1.07 -1.56
C GLN A 16 -29.00 -1.81 -2.58
N GLU A 17 -29.29 -1.68 -3.88
CA GLU A 17 -28.47 -2.26 -4.95
C GLU A 17 -27.03 -1.73 -4.90
N LEU A 18 -26.86 -0.41 -4.73
CA LEU A 18 -25.53 0.20 -4.62
C LEU A 18 -24.78 -0.26 -3.37
N LEU A 19 -25.48 -0.45 -2.25
CA LEU A 19 -24.91 -0.97 -1.01
C LEU A 19 -24.39 -2.40 -1.20
N ASP A 20 -25.17 -3.25 -1.87
CA ASP A 20 -24.78 -4.63 -2.15
C ASP A 20 -23.52 -4.69 -3.03
N ILE A 21 -23.45 -3.85 -4.08
CA ILE A 21 -22.24 -3.69 -4.90
C ILE A 21 -21.05 -3.26 -4.05
N LYS A 22 -21.24 -2.27 -3.15
CA LYS A 22 -20.17 -1.78 -2.28
C LYS A 22 -19.65 -2.87 -1.35
N LEU A 23 -20.54 -3.69 -0.78
CA LEU A 23 -20.16 -4.80 0.09
C LEU A 23 -19.36 -5.87 -0.66
N ALA A 24 -19.76 -6.20 -1.89
CA ALA A 24 -18.98 -7.10 -2.75
C ALA A 24 -17.57 -6.57 -3.01
N LEU A 25 -17.44 -5.28 -3.34
CA LEU A 25 -16.14 -4.64 -3.56
C LEU A 25 -15.26 -4.61 -2.29
N ASP A 26 -15.85 -4.37 -1.11
CA ASP A 26 -15.10 -4.44 0.15
C ASP A 26 -14.52 -5.85 0.38
N MET A 27 -15.30 -6.89 0.07
CA MET A 27 -14.84 -8.28 0.20
C MET A 27 -13.67 -8.55 -0.74
N GLU A 28 -13.75 -8.10 -2.00
CA GLU A 28 -12.67 -8.22 -2.98
C GLU A 28 -11.41 -7.48 -2.52
N ILE A 29 -11.54 -6.23 -2.08
CA ILE A 29 -10.40 -5.44 -1.56
C ILE A 29 -9.73 -6.15 -0.38
N ASN A 30 -10.52 -6.71 0.55
CA ASN A 30 -9.97 -7.44 1.68
C ASN A 30 -9.27 -8.74 1.25
N ALA A 31 -9.79 -9.44 0.24
CA ALA A 31 -9.13 -10.60 -0.33
C ALA A 31 -7.79 -10.22 -0.98
N TYR A 32 -7.75 -9.13 -1.77
CA TYR A 32 -6.52 -8.64 -2.38
C TYR A 32 -5.48 -8.21 -1.36
N ARG A 33 -5.89 -7.54 -0.26
CA ARG A 33 -4.98 -7.19 0.84
C ARG A 33 -4.33 -8.42 1.47
N LYS A 34 -5.12 -9.45 1.78
CA LYS A 34 -4.60 -10.71 2.35
C LYS A 34 -3.63 -11.42 1.42
N LEU A 35 -3.90 -11.42 0.11
CA LEU A 35 -2.98 -11.99 -0.87
C LEU A 35 -1.65 -11.23 -0.91
N LEU A 36 -1.70 -9.90 -0.87
CA LEU A 36 -0.51 -9.06 -0.81
C LEU A 36 0.30 -9.28 0.48
N GLU A 37 -0.36 -9.34 1.64
CA GLU A 37 0.29 -9.62 2.92
C GLU A 37 1.09 -10.95 2.88
N GLY A 38 0.51 -11.99 2.26
CA GLY A 38 1.21 -13.28 2.07
C GLY A 38 2.41 -13.19 1.15
N GLU A 39 2.33 -12.42 0.06
CA GLU A 39 3.47 -12.20 -0.84
C GLU A 39 4.57 -11.36 -0.19
N GLU A 40 4.22 -10.32 0.56
CA GLU A 40 5.17 -9.47 1.30
C GLU A 40 5.96 -10.29 2.34
N GLU A 41 5.32 -11.23 3.03
CA GLU A 41 5.97 -12.15 3.96
C GLU A 41 6.93 -13.11 3.24
N ARG A 42 6.48 -13.75 2.14
CA ARG A 42 7.32 -14.65 1.32
C ARG A 42 8.56 -13.97 0.78
N LEU A 43 8.43 -12.72 0.36
CA LEU A 43 9.52 -11.91 -0.20
C LEU A 43 10.37 -11.21 0.88
N ARG A 44 10.04 -11.37 2.17
CA ARG A 44 10.64 -10.63 3.30
C ARG A 44 10.66 -9.12 3.08
N LEU A 45 9.63 -8.61 2.41
CA LEU A 45 9.43 -7.18 2.18
C LEU A 45 8.78 -6.50 3.39
N SER A 46 8.54 -7.25 4.49
CA SER A 46 8.12 -6.70 5.76
C SER A 46 8.87 -5.40 5.98
N PRO A 47 8.17 -4.26 6.16
CA PRO A 47 8.82 -3.02 6.49
C PRO A 47 9.55 -3.30 7.80
N SER A 48 10.86 -3.50 7.69
CA SER A 48 11.74 -3.54 8.84
C SER A 48 11.30 -2.38 9.73
N PRO A 49 10.99 -2.60 11.02
CA PRO A 49 10.80 -1.47 11.92
C PRO A 49 12.16 -0.78 12.02
N SER A 50 12.42 0.13 11.08
CA SER A 50 13.56 1.02 11.11
C SER A 50 13.36 1.88 12.36
N SER A 51 13.98 1.43 13.45
CA SER A 51 14.14 2.13 14.72
C SER A 51 12.96 3.02 15.10
N GLN A 52 11.94 2.45 15.75
CA GLN A 52 11.20 3.23 16.74
C GLN A 52 12.21 3.59 17.84
N LYS A 53 12.85 4.76 17.68
CA LYS A 53 13.64 5.39 18.73
C LYS A 53 12.72 5.50 19.94
N SER A 54 13.12 4.84 21.02
CA SER A 54 12.64 5.04 22.37
C SER A 54 12.56 6.54 22.66
N GLY A 55 11.36 7.09 22.57
CA GLY A 55 11.05 8.49 22.84
C GLY A 55 10.29 8.59 24.14
N SER A 56 11.00 9.05 25.17
CA SER A 56 10.56 9.20 26.54
C SER A 56 9.17 9.86 26.71
N ARG A 57 8.44 9.32 27.70
CA ARG A 57 7.21 9.85 28.33
C ARG A 57 7.27 11.37 28.51
N ILE A 58 6.29 12.10 27.97
CA ILE A 58 5.90 13.43 28.48
C ILE A 58 4.39 13.51 28.58
N ARG A 59 3.92 13.80 29.80
CA ARG A 59 2.53 14.06 30.17
C ARG A 59 2.11 15.40 29.56
N VAL A 60 0.93 15.50 28.95
CA VAL A 60 0.37 16.79 28.52
C VAL A 60 -0.93 17.08 29.23
N SER A 61 -0.88 18.09 30.09
CA SER A 61 -2.02 18.86 30.58
C SER A 61 -2.39 19.95 29.56
N SER A 62 -3.69 20.09 29.31
CA SER A 62 -4.47 21.29 28.98
C SER A 62 -4.07 22.25 27.84
N SER A 63 -5.14 22.70 27.17
CA SER A 63 -5.37 24.00 26.51
C SER A 63 -4.67 24.29 25.16
N GLY A 64 -5.44 24.05 24.10
CA GLY A 64 -5.86 25.04 23.10
C GLY A 64 -4.84 26.02 22.52
N GLN A 65 -4.58 25.92 21.21
CA GLN A 65 -4.76 27.04 20.27
C GLN A 65 -4.61 26.54 18.82
N SER A 66 -5.69 26.63 18.07
CA SER A 66 -5.71 26.48 16.62
C SER A 66 -5.00 27.66 15.96
N SER A 67 -3.85 27.43 15.31
CA SER A 67 -3.25 28.37 14.38
C SER A 67 -3.10 27.71 13.01
N THR A 68 -3.78 28.30 12.03
CA THR A 68 -3.80 27.92 10.63
C THR A 68 -2.42 28.14 10.01
N LYS A 69 -1.68 27.06 9.73
CA LYS A 69 -0.45 27.13 8.92
C LYS A 69 -0.61 26.28 7.67
N LYS A 70 -0.93 26.97 6.57
CA LYS A 70 -0.98 26.46 5.20
C LYS A 70 0.30 25.68 4.90
N ARG A 71 0.18 24.38 4.63
CA ARG A 71 1.28 23.58 4.05
C ARG A 71 1.24 23.77 2.54
N LYS A 72 2.30 24.38 2.02
CA LYS A 72 2.63 24.49 0.59
C LYS A 72 2.91 23.07 0.09
N LEU A 73 2.17 22.63 -0.93
CA LEU A 73 2.38 21.35 -1.60
C LEU A 73 3.64 21.50 -2.46
N GLU A 74 4.74 20.85 -2.09
CA GLU A 74 5.84 20.61 -3.02
C GLU A 74 5.50 19.36 -3.82
N ASP A 75 5.46 19.53 -5.13
CA ASP A 75 5.40 18.48 -6.14
C ASP A 75 6.75 17.73 -6.10
N GLY A 76 6.84 16.76 -5.20
CA GLY A 76 7.98 15.87 -5.07
C GLY A 76 7.61 14.54 -5.69
N GLU A 77 7.94 14.33 -6.97
CA GLU A 77 8.05 12.99 -7.55
C GLU A 77 8.87 12.14 -6.59
N SER A 78 8.18 11.23 -5.89
CA SER A 78 8.81 10.30 -4.97
C SER A 78 9.55 9.26 -5.81
N ARG A 79 10.75 9.64 -6.28
CA ARG A 79 11.73 8.69 -6.81
C ARG A 79 12.13 7.79 -5.65
N THR A 80 11.41 6.67 -5.51
CA THR A 80 11.77 5.58 -4.62
C THR A 80 13.15 5.08 -5.03
N SER A 81 14.18 5.46 -4.29
CA SER A 81 15.54 4.96 -4.49
C SER A 81 15.60 3.53 -3.99
N PHE A 82 15.25 2.56 -4.84
CA PHE A 82 15.48 1.16 -4.56
C PHE A 82 16.99 0.89 -4.63
N SER A 83 17.59 0.43 -3.53
CA SER A 83 18.98 -0.04 -3.51
C SER A 83 18.99 -1.56 -3.71
N GLN A 84 19.33 -2.02 -4.91
CA GLN A 84 19.35 -3.44 -5.25
C GLN A 84 20.72 -4.04 -4.87
N HIS A 85 20.73 -4.99 -3.93
CA HIS A 85 21.90 -5.80 -3.62
C HIS A 85 21.60 -7.27 -3.88
N ALA A 86 21.98 -7.76 -5.07
CA ALA A 86 21.91 -9.19 -5.39
C ALA A 86 23.14 -9.92 -4.84
N ARG A 87 22.94 -10.90 -3.96
CA ARG A 87 23.99 -11.83 -3.49
C ARG A 87 23.56 -13.25 -3.81
N THR A 88 24.42 -14.00 -4.50
CA THR A 88 24.13 -15.37 -4.93
C THR A 88 25.16 -16.33 -4.36
N SER A 89 24.71 -17.38 -3.67
CA SER A 89 25.58 -18.39 -3.05
C SER A 89 25.90 -19.58 -3.97
N GLY A 90 25.50 -19.51 -5.24
CA GLY A 90 25.62 -20.61 -6.21
C GLY A 90 26.51 -20.27 -7.41
N ARG A 91 26.66 -21.25 -8.30
CA ARG A 91 27.47 -21.13 -9.53
C ARG A 91 26.89 -20.13 -10.54
N VAL A 92 25.66 -19.64 -10.34
CA VAL A 92 25.02 -18.66 -11.20
C VAL A 92 24.61 -17.45 -10.34
N ALA A 93 24.87 -16.26 -10.87
CA ALA A 93 24.53 -14.99 -10.24
C ALA A 93 23.59 -14.17 -11.12
N VAL A 94 22.67 -13.44 -10.51
CA VAL A 94 21.87 -12.42 -11.21
C VAL A 94 22.68 -11.13 -11.24
N GLU A 95 22.91 -10.59 -12.42
CA GLU A 95 23.74 -9.39 -12.62
C GLU A 95 22.87 -8.15 -12.85
N GLU A 96 21.80 -8.28 -13.64
CA GLU A 96 20.88 -7.20 -13.97
C GLU A 96 19.45 -7.70 -14.07
N VAL A 97 18.50 -6.86 -13.67
CA VAL A 97 17.06 -7.10 -13.76
C VAL A 97 16.45 -5.91 -14.48
N ASP A 98 15.65 -6.16 -15.51
CA ASP A 98 14.86 -5.13 -16.15
C ASP A 98 13.77 -4.63 -15.19
N LEU A 99 13.66 -3.31 -15.02
CA LEU A 99 12.70 -2.70 -14.07
C LEU A 99 11.25 -2.87 -14.52
N GLU A 100 11.03 -3.12 -15.81
CA GLU A 100 9.73 -3.45 -16.38
C GLU A 100 9.42 -4.96 -16.31
N GLY A 101 10.34 -5.76 -15.77
CA GLY A 101 10.16 -7.20 -15.54
C GLY A 101 10.23 -8.07 -16.79
N LYS A 102 10.70 -7.56 -17.93
CA LYS A 102 10.70 -8.32 -19.20
C LYS A 102 11.81 -9.36 -19.27
N PHE A 103 12.96 -9.09 -18.65
CA PHE A 103 14.08 -10.02 -18.65
C PHE A 103 14.97 -9.88 -17.41
N VAL A 104 15.79 -10.91 -17.18
CA VAL A 104 16.88 -10.91 -16.21
C VAL A 104 18.15 -11.44 -16.86
N ARG A 105 19.31 -10.86 -16.52
CA ARG A 105 20.62 -11.33 -17.00
C ARG A 105 21.30 -12.16 -15.93
N LEU A 106 21.66 -13.39 -16.29
CA LEU A 106 22.37 -14.35 -15.43
C LEU A 106 23.83 -14.48 -15.88
N ARG A 107 24.74 -14.50 -14.91
CA ARG A 107 26.18 -14.75 -15.10
C ARG A 107 26.55 -16.10 -14.49
N ASN A 108 27.17 -16.96 -15.29
CA ASN A 108 27.76 -18.20 -14.78
C ASN A 108 29.15 -17.90 -14.18
N LYS A 109 29.32 -18.23 -12.91
CA LYS A 109 30.56 -18.12 -12.13
C LYS A 109 31.29 -19.46 -11.99
N SER A 110 30.88 -20.51 -12.71
CA SER A 110 31.48 -21.84 -12.57
C SER A 110 32.91 -21.97 -13.09
N SER A 111 33.47 -20.92 -13.70
CA SER A 111 34.79 -20.90 -14.33
C SER A 111 35.75 -19.87 -13.73
N GLU A 112 35.42 -19.28 -12.57
CA GLU A 112 36.32 -18.50 -11.73
C GLU A 112 36.76 -19.37 -10.55
#